data_AF-A0A7S0E2W2-F1
#
_entry.id   AF-A0A7S0E2W2-F1
#
_cell.length_a   1.000
_cell.length_b   1.000
_cell.length_c   1.000
_cell.angle_alpha   90.00
_cell.angle_beta   90.00
_cell.angle_gamma   90.00
#
_symmetry.space_group_name_H-M   'P 1'
#
loop_
_entity.id
_entity.type
_entity.pdbx_description
1 polymer ?
#
loop_
_entity_poly.entity_id
_entity_poly.type
_entity_poly.pdbx_seq_one_letter_code
_entity_poly.pdbx_strand_id
1 'polypeptide(L)'
;IFALRACRASCFRSSWSYSRRGMADGADTDVFEPAWNSCCDACSCSDALRQQGWQTLQELRQQKDIFTDGQQADDFVNGQACAVLYLTGLGAGSLVSVSKVVHQMKLNMKDFFFHVEEVQSRLKPGQPLAELKHVKEQYVIFTVFFKKWRDSFATLFPTGFVGGGMDEAEVKPLSFEIGWYLFLLAKLHAKRGDIVNTYPLLVSVVHLLLAHLPAHAKTAGTFWQDLEAELPPETYPFPSKALAVLCSQHKLKAEDVHGKAAEM
;
A
#
# COMPACT_ATOMS: atom_id res chain seq x y z
N ILE A 1 1.72 10.79 16.67
CA ILE A 1 2.67 9.72 17.09
C ILE A 1 2.25 8.42 16.40
N PHE A 2 2.60 8.26 15.11
CA PHE A 2 2.38 7.01 14.37
C PHE A 2 3.67 6.21 14.39
N ALA A 3 3.60 5.00 14.96
CA ALA A 3 4.74 4.14 15.16
C ALA A 3 5.24 3.55 13.82
N LEU A 4 6.29 4.17 13.29
CA LEU A 4 7.23 3.54 12.37
C LEU A 4 7.87 2.31 13.06
N ARG A 5 7.39 1.11 12.73
CA ARG A 5 8.12 -0.13 12.98
C ARG A 5 8.28 -0.94 11.70
N ALA A 6 9.41 -0.67 11.05
CA ALA A 6 10.33 -1.64 10.47
C ALA A 6 9.74 -2.81 9.67
N CYS A 7 9.51 -2.59 8.37
CA CYS A 7 9.69 -3.64 7.37
C CYS A 7 11.19 -3.93 7.22
N ARG A 8 11.74 -4.82 8.06
CA ARG A 8 13.00 -5.50 7.76
C ARG A 8 12.71 -6.61 6.75
N ALA A 9 13.40 -6.54 5.62
CA ALA A 9 13.45 -7.61 4.64
C ALA A 9 14.07 -8.87 5.29
N SER A 10 13.37 -10.00 5.18
CA SER A 10 13.98 -11.32 5.30
C SER A 10 13.75 -12.07 4.00
N CYS A 11 14.87 -12.51 3.44
CA CYS A 11 14.98 -13.31 2.24
C CYS A 11 14.21 -14.64 2.36
N PHE A 12 13.90 -15.19 1.19
CA PHE A 12 13.36 -16.53 0.95
C PHE A 12 13.95 -17.63 1.86
N ARG A 13 13.04 -18.54 2.26
CA ARG A 13 13.20 -19.80 3.05
C ARG A 13 13.41 -19.66 4.56
N SER A 14 12.36 -19.99 5.32
CA SER A 14 12.50 -20.79 6.55
C SER A 14 11.19 -21.46 6.95
N SER A 15 11.35 -22.72 7.38
CA SER A 15 10.38 -23.64 7.97
C SER A 15 9.51 -22.98 9.05
N TRP A 16 8.19 -23.15 8.97
CA TRP A 16 7.24 -22.66 9.97
C TRP A 16 7.11 -23.71 11.09
N SER A 17 7.76 -23.47 12.23
CA SER A 17 7.44 -24.15 13.49
C SER A 17 6.54 -23.23 14.31
N TYR A 18 5.22 -23.48 14.30
CA TYR A 18 4.27 -22.77 15.14
C TYR A 18 4.05 -23.49 16.47
N SER A 19 4.18 -22.77 17.57
CA SER A 19 3.88 -23.25 18.92
C SER A 19 2.40 -23.63 19.04
N ARG A 20 2.13 -24.90 19.33
CA ARG A 20 0.81 -25.39 19.71
C ARG A 20 0.42 -24.82 21.07
N ARG A 21 -0.64 -24.03 21.13
CA ARG A 21 -1.42 -23.88 22.37
C ARG A 21 -2.58 -24.85 22.27
N GLY A 22 -2.53 -25.92 23.05
CA GLY A 22 -3.67 -26.83 23.19
C GLY A 22 -4.79 -26.14 23.94
N MET A 23 -6.01 -26.20 23.42
CA MET A 23 -7.21 -25.91 24.21
C MET A 23 -7.88 -27.24 24.58
N ALA A 24 -8.20 -27.34 25.87
CA ALA A 24 -8.97 -28.40 26.48
C ALA A 24 -10.44 -28.30 26.06
N ASP A 25 -11.08 -29.46 26.07
CA ASP A 25 -12.48 -29.71 25.73
C ASP A 25 -13.48 -28.71 26.36
N GLY A 26 -14.53 -28.34 25.61
CA GLY A 26 -15.84 -28.09 26.22
C GLY A 26 -16.48 -26.70 26.15
N ALA A 27 -16.16 -25.83 25.19
CA ALA A 27 -17.01 -24.67 24.88
C ALA A 27 -17.02 -24.39 23.38
N ASP A 28 -18.14 -24.71 22.72
CA ASP A 28 -18.41 -24.41 21.31
C ASP A 28 -18.73 -22.91 21.15
N THR A 29 -17.83 -22.04 21.64
CA THR A 29 -17.88 -20.61 21.36
C THR A 29 -17.52 -20.42 19.90
N ASP A 30 -18.49 -19.97 19.11
CA ASP A 30 -18.30 -19.68 17.69
C ASP A 30 -17.24 -18.58 17.51
N VAL A 31 -15.97 -18.96 17.36
CA VAL A 31 -14.83 -18.04 17.20
C VAL A 31 -15.00 -17.09 16.01
N PHE A 32 -15.86 -17.43 15.05
CA PHE A 32 -16.16 -16.60 13.88
C PHE A 32 -17.14 -15.48 14.16
N GLU A 33 -18.06 -15.62 15.11
CA GLU A 33 -19.06 -14.59 15.40
C GLU A 33 -18.44 -13.28 15.93
N PRO A 34 -17.49 -13.31 16.89
CA PRO A 34 -16.79 -12.10 17.32
C PRO A 34 -15.98 -11.44 16.19
N ALA A 35 -15.28 -12.24 15.38
CA ALA A 35 -14.49 -11.73 14.25
C ALA A 35 -15.39 -11.10 13.18
N TRP A 36 -16.50 -11.75 12.84
CA TRP A 36 -17.49 -11.22 11.88
C TRP A 36 -18.07 -9.88 12.34
N ASN A 37 -18.53 -9.80 13.58
CA ASN A 37 -19.11 -8.59 14.13
C ASN A 37 -18.08 -7.45 14.16
N SER A 38 -16.85 -7.72 14.59
CA SER A 38 -15.79 -6.71 14.59
C SER A 38 -15.44 -6.21 13.18
N CYS A 39 -15.50 -7.07 12.16
CA CYS A 39 -15.33 -6.70 10.75
C CYS A 39 -16.44 -5.75 10.29
N CYS A 40 -17.68 -6.13 10.60
CA CYS A 40 -18.86 -5.35 10.22
C CYS A 40 -18.88 -3.98 10.90
N ASP A 41 -18.50 -3.92 12.18
CA ASP A 41 -18.43 -2.68 12.94
C ASP A 41 -17.39 -1.73 12.38
N ALA A 42 -16.19 -2.24 12.05
CA ALA A 42 -15.11 -1.44 11.47
C ALA A 42 -15.46 -0.83 10.11
N CYS A 43 -16.34 -1.48 9.35
CA CYS A 43 -16.83 -1.00 8.07
C CYS A 43 -18.20 -0.32 8.11
N SER A 44 -18.81 -0.19 9.29
CA SER A 44 -20.16 0.38 9.45
C SER A 44 -21.17 -0.27 8.51
N CYS A 45 -21.14 -1.61 8.44
CA CYS A 45 -21.97 -2.37 7.53
C CYS A 45 -23.46 -2.24 7.85
N SER A 46 -24.31 -2.20 6.81
CA SER A 46 -25.75 -2.27 6.97
C SER A 46 -26.19 -3.63 7.52
N ASP A 47 -27.36 -3.67 8.15
CA ASP A 47 -27.91 -4.92 8.68
C ASP A 47 -28.10 -5.98 7.59
N ALA A 48 -28.53 -5.54 6.39
CA ALA A 48 -28.67 -6.44 5.24
C ALA A 48 -27.33 -7.09 4.84
N LEU A 49 -26.25 -6.30 4.77
CA LEU A 49 -24.92 -6.82 4.47
C LEU A 49 -24.40 -7.73 5.59
N ARG A 50 -24.64 -7.36 6.85
CA ARG A 50 -24.27 -8.14 8.04
C ARG A 50 -24.96 -9.52 8.04
N GLN A 51 -26.25 -9.56 7.75
CA GLN A 51 -27.02 -10.81 7.70
C GLN A 51 -26.60 -11.69 6.52
N GLN A 52 -26.52 -11.11 5.31
CA GLN A 52 -26.15 -11.85 4.12
C GLN A 52 -24.73 -12.43 4.24
N GLY A 53 -23.77 -11.65 4.71
CA GLY A 53 -22.40 -12.13 4.89
C GLY A 53 -22.29 -13.19 5.98
N TRP A 54 -23.06 -13.08 7.07
CA TRP A 54 -23.13 -14.12 8.10
C TRP A 54 -23.65 -15.44 7.54
N GLN A 55 -24.71 -15.40 6.73
CA GLN A 55 -25.25 -16.59 6.06
C GLN A 55 -24.19 -17.23 5.15
N THR A 56 -23.51 -16.43 4.32
CA THR A 56 -22.43 -16.93 3.44
C THR A 56 -21.29 -17.58 4.26
N LEU A 57 -20.92 -16.98 5.39
CA LEU A 57 -19.90 -17.54 6.27
C LEU A 57 -20.35 -18.89 6.87
N GLN A 58 -21.62 -18.99 7.30
CA GLN A 58 -22.18 -20.25 7.80
C GLN A 58 -22.25 -21.34 6.73
N GLU A 59 -22.62 -20.99 5.49
CA GLU A 59 -22.62 -21.93 4.36
C GLU A 59 -21.23 -22.47 4.07
N LEU A 60 -20.22 -21.59 4.03
CA LEU A 60 -18.82 -22.00 3.89
C LEU A 60 -18.39 -22.92 5.02
N ARG A 61 -18.90 -22.69 6.24
CA ARG A 61 -18.52 -23.52 7.38
C ARG A 61 -19.04 -24.95 7.33
N GLN A 62 -20.17 -25.16 6.68
CA GLN A 62 -20.78 -26.47 6.51
C GLN A 62 -20.02 -27.34 5.48
N GLN A 63 -19.15 -26.72 4.67
CA GLN A 63 -18.26 -27.43 3.76
C GLN A 63 -17.11 -28.07 4.56
N LYS A 64 -17.26 -29.38 4.86
CA LYS A 64 -16.46 -30.16 5.83
C LYS A 64 -14.93 -30.17 5.63
N ASP A 65 -14.40 -29.69 4.51
CA ASP A 65 -12.98 -29.81 4.14
C ASP A 65 -12.06 -28.73 4.74
N ILE A 66 -12.56 -27.82 5.59
CA ILE A 66 -11.82 -26.60 5.99
C ILE A 66 -11.38 -26.61 7.46
N PHE A 67 -12.10 -27.32 8.33
CA PHE A 67 -11.86 -27.31 9.79
C PHE A 67 -11.19 -28.59 10.32
N THR A 68 -10.31 -29.20 9.53
CA THR A 68 -9.51 -30.32 10.01
C THR A 68 -8.50 -29.84 11.05
N ASP A 69 -8.80 -30.13 12.30
CA ASP A 69 -7.94 -30.27 13.49
C ASP A 69 -6.51 -29.75 13.35
N GLY A 70 -6.28 -28.50 13.81
CA GLY A 70 -4.93 -28.05 14.19
C GLY A 70 -4.56 -26.59 13.88
N GLN A 71 -5.39 -25.83 13.18
CA GLN A 71 -5.10 -24.43 12.79
C GLN A 71 -6.25 -23.45 13.11
N GLN A 72 -6.74 -23.44 14.35
CA GLN A 72 -7.53 -22.30 14.88
C GLN A 72 -6.59 -21.13 15.23
N ALA A 73 -5.83 -20.64 14.26
CA ALA A 73 -5.06 -19.41 14.41
C ALA A 73 -6.01 -18.23 14.17
N ASP A 74 -6.00 -17.24 15.07
CA ASP A 74 -6.84 -16.03 14.98
C ASP A 74 -6.77 -15.38 13.59
N ASP A 75 -5.59 -15.40 12.95
CA ASP A 75 -5.35 -14.87 11.61
C ASP A 75 -6.22 -15.55 10.53
N PHE A 76 -6.44 -16.87 10.63
CA PHE A 76 -7.27 -17.61 9.68
C PHE A 76 -8.75 -17.22 9.81
N VAL A 77 -9.27 -17.18 11.04
CA VAL A 77 -10.67 -16.80 11.33
C VAL A 77 -10.93 -15.36 10.86
N ASN A 78 -10.03 -14.46 11.23
CA ASN A 78 -10.06 -13.05 10.81
C ASN A 78 -9.99 -12.90 9.29
N GLY A 79 -9.12 -13.68 8.64
CA GLY A 79 -8.94 -13.72 7.20
C GLY A 79 -10.20 -14.10 6.44
N GLN A 80 -10.85 -15.20 6.84
CA GLN A 80 -12.11 -15.66 6.26
C GLN A 80 -13.23 -14.64 6.47
N ALA A 81 -13.37 -14.07 7.67
CA ALA A 81 -14.38 -13.06 7.96
C ALA A 81 -14.21 -11.81 7.09
N CYS A 82 -12.98 -11.31 6.93
CA CYS A 82 -12.66 -10.19 6.03
C CYS A 82 -12.97 -10.53 4.57
N ALA A 83 -12.62 -11.73 4.13
CA ALA A 83 -12.82 -12.18 2.77
C ALA A 83 -14.31 -12.26 2.41
N VAL A 84 -15.11 -12.87 3.28
CA VAL A 84 -16.57 -12.92 3.11
C VAL A 84 -17.16 -11.52 3.09
N LEU A 85 -16.78 -10.65 4.04
CA LEU A 85 -17.30 -9.28 4.06
C LEU A 85 -17.00 -8.52 2.76
N TYR A 86 -15.77 -8.64 2.26
CA TYR A 86 -15.36 -8.03 1.00
C TYR A 86 -16.19 -8.54 -0.19
N LEU A 87 -16.34 -9.87 -0.31
CA LEU A 87 -17.07 -10.50 -1.42
C LEU A 87 -18.57 -10.21 -1.39
N THR A 88 -19.20 -10.28 -0.21
CA THR A 88 -20.61 -9.94 -0.05
C THR A 88 -20.83 -8.45 -0.32
N GLY A 89 -19.92 -7.59 0.15
CA GLY A 89 -19.93 -6.16 -0.13
C GLY A 89 -19.92 -5.87 -1.64
N LEU A 90 -18.98 -6.49 -2.37
CA LEU A 90 -18.92 -6.38 -3.83
C LEU A 90 -20.20 -6.85 -4.51
N GLY A 91 -20.75 -8.00 -4.10
CA GLY A 91 -22.00 -8.53 -4.65
C GLY A 91 -23.22 -7.63 -4.40
N ALA A 92 -23.22 -6.91 -3.28
CA ALA A 92 -24.26 -5.95 -2.91
C ALA A 92 -24.03 -4.53 -3.47
N GLY A 93 -22.96 -4.30 -4.23
CA GLY A 93 -22.58 -2.97 -4.71
C GLY A 93 -22.08 -2.01 -3.61
N SER A 94 -21.74 -2.56 -2.43
CA SER A 94 -21.22 -1.82 -1.29
C SER A 94 -19.68 -1.81 -1.30
N LEU A 95 -19.09 -0.62 -1.17
CA LEU A 95 -17.63 -0.45 -1.14
C LEU A 95 -17.10 -0.69 0.29
N VAL A 96 -16.68 -1.92 0.56
CA VAL A 96 -15.96 -2.27 1.80
C VAL A 96 -14.51 -1.78 1.72
N SER A 97 -14.09 -0.99 2.71
CA SER A 97 -12.73 -0.47 2.78
C SER A 97 -11.75 -1.55 3.22
N VAL A 98 -10.94 -2.05 2.27
CA VAL A 98 -9.91 -3.08 2.52
C VAL A 98 -8.92 -2.64 3.61
N SER A 99 -8.48 -1.39 3.61
CA SER A 99 -7.54 -0.89 4.61
C SER A 99 -8.11 -0.93 6.03
N LYS A 100 -9.40 -0.61 6.21
CA LYS A 100 -10.06 -0.66 7.52
C LYS A 100 -10.14 -2.09 8.06
N VAL A 101 -10.61 -3.04 7.25
CA VAL A 101 -10.76 -4.44 7.70
C VAL A 101 -9.40 -5.09 7.98
N VAL A 102 -8.42 -4.89 7.09
CA VAL A 102 -7.07 -5.45 7.27
C VAL A 102 -6.41 -4.90 8.53
N HIS A 103 -6.57 -3.59 8.81
CA HIS A 103 -6.04 -2.97 10.02
C HIS A 103 -6.75 -3.47 11.29
N GLN A 104 -8.08 -3.46 11.30
CA GLN A 104 -8.87 -3.90 12.44
C GLN A 104 -8.54 -5.35 12.82
N MET A 105 -8.42 -6.20 11.80
CA MET A 105 -8.16 -7.63 11.97
C MET A 105 -6.68 -7.99 12.07
N LYS A 106 -5.79 -6.99 12.05
CA LYS A 106 -4.34 -7.16 12.12
C LYS A 106 -3.78 -8.11 11.05
N LEU A 107 -4.47 -8.22 9.92
CA LEU A 107 -4.03 -9.02 8.80
C LEU A 107 -2.97 -8.26 8.02
N ASN A 108 -2.11 -8.98 7.32
CA ASN A 108 -1.33 -8.38 6.25
C ASN A 108 -2.13 -8.46 4.93
N MET A 109 -1.79 -7.61 3.96
CA MET A 109 -2.49 -7.56 2.67
C MET A 109 -2.39 -8.86 1.86
N LYS A 110 -1.31 -9.63 2.00
CA LYS A 110 -1.12 -10.90 1.28
C LYS A 110 -2.06 -11.98 1.82
N ASP A 111 -2.20 -12.05 3.15
CA ASP A 111 -3.11 -13.00 3.80
C ASP A 111 -4.56 -12.66 3.43
N PHE A 112 -4.91 -11.37 3.45
CA PHE A 112 -6.21 -10.90 2.96
C PHE A 112 -6.47 -11.38 1.52
N PHE A 113 -5.53 -11.16 0.60
CA PHE A 113 -5.67 -11.59 -0.79
C PHE A 113 -5.82 -13.11 -0.93
N PHE A 114 -5.05 -13.88 -0.17
CA PHE A 114 -5.15 -15.33 -0.14
C PHE A 114 -6.54 -15.78 0.28
N HIS A 115 -7.07 -15.25 1.38
CA HIS A 115 -8.40 -15.62 1.87
C HIS A 115 -9.52 -15.22 0.92
N VAL A 116 -9.44 -14.04 0.27
CA VAL A 116 -10.44 -13.65 -0.74
C VAL A 116 -10.45 -14.64 -1.91
N GLU A 117 -9.29 -15.05 -2.41
CA GLU A 117 -9.21 -16.02 -3.51
C GLU A 117 -9.71 -17.40 -3.09
N GLU A 118 -9.34 -17.85 -1.89
CA GLU A 118 -9.79 -19.11 -1.33
C GLU A 118 -11.32 -19.14 -1.22
N VAL A 119 -11.92 -18.12 -0.60
CA VAL A 119 -13.37 -18.02 -0.43
C VAL A 119 -14.07 -17.90 -1.78
N GLN A 120 -13.59 -17.05 -2.69
CA GLN A 120 -14.15 -16.89 -4.03
C GLN A 120 -14.13 -18.20 -4.80
N SER A 121 -13.04 -18.96 -4.74
CA SER A 121 -12.90 -20.23 -5.45
C SER A 121 -13.92 -21.28 -5.00
N ARG A 122 -14.39 -21.19 -3.75
CA ARG A 122 -15.42 -22.07 -3.17
C ARG A 122 -16.82 -21.58 -3.46
N LEU A 123 -17.08 -20.29 -3.27
CA LEU A 123 -18.41 -19.72 -3.53
C LEU A 123 -18.75 -19.73 -5.03
N LYS A 124 -17.77 -19.47 -5.89
CA LYS A 124 -17.94 -19.37 -7.35
C LYS A 124 -16.78 -20.07 -8.08
N PRO A 125 -16.74 -21.41 -8.08
CA PRO A 125 -15.66 -22.16 -8.73
C PRO A 125 -15.49 -21.80 -10.21
N GLY A 126 -14.24 -21.59 -10.62
CA GLY A 126 -13.89 -21.24 -12.01
C GLY A 126 -14.19 -19.81 -12.43
N GLN A 127 -14.74 -18.96 -11.55
CA GLN A 127 -15.01 -17.55 -11.85
C GLN A 127 -13.96 -16.63 -11.20
N PRO A 128 -13.04 -16.05 -12.00
CA PRO A 128 -12.02 -15.14 -11.48
C PRO A 128 -12.63 -13.82 -11.00
N LEU A 129 -12.04 -13.24 -9.95
CA LEU A 129 -12.47 -11.96 -9.39
C LEU A 129 -11.63 -10.81 -9.97
N ALA A 130 -12.18 -10.13 -10.98
CA ALA A 130 -11.49 -9.04 -11.69
C ALA A 130 -11.17 -7.85 -10.78
N GLU A 131 -12.06 -7.54 -9.84
CA GLU A 131 -11.93 -6.46 -8.86
C GLU A 131 -10.72 -6.68 -7.95
N LEU A 132 -10.51 -7.92 -7.48
CA LEU A 132 -9.37 -8.26 -6.63
C LEU A 132 -8.05 -8.16 -7.40
N LYS A 133 -8.02 -8.56 -8.68
CA LYS A 133 -6.85 -8.39 -9.55
C LYS A 133 -6.45 -6.92 -9.59
N HIS A 134 -7.40 -6.02 -9.76
CA HIS A 134 -7.13 -4.58 -9.77
C HIS A 134 -6.55 -4.07 -8.44
N VAL A 135 -7.13 -4.48 -7.31
CA VAL A 135 -6.64 -4.09 -5.98
C VAL A 135 -5.20 -4.61 -5.75
N LYS A 136 -4.92 -5.85 -6.16
CA LYS A 136 -3.57 -6.43 -6.10
C LYS A 136 -2.56 -5.63 -6.92
N GLU A 137 -2.91 -5.30 -8.16
CA GLU A 137 -2.06 -4.48 -9.03
C GLU A 137 -1.76 -3.11 -8.41
N GLN A 138 -2.77 -2.42 -7.88
CA GLN A 138 -2.56 -1.14 -7.18
C GLN A 138 -1.68 -1.30 -5.93
N TYR A 139 -1.89 -2.33 -5.13
CA TYR A 139 -1.06 -2.60 -3.95
C TYR A 139 0.42 -2.82 -4.31
N VAL A 140 0.69 -3.61 -5.36
CA VAL A 140 2.06 -3.85 -5.84
C VAL A 140 2.68 -2.54 -6.33
N ILE A 141 1.96 -1.78 -7.14
CA ILE A 141 2.38 -0.45 -7.63
C ILE A 141 2.78 0.44 -6.45
N PHE A 142 1.86 0.70 -5.51
CA PHE A 142 2.14 1.59 -4.40
C PHE A 142 3.27 1.08 -3.51
N THR A 143 3.40 -0.22 -3.29
CA THR A 143 4.51 -0.79 -2.50
C THR A 143 5.86 -0.56 -3.19
N VAL A 144 5.94 -0.76 -4.50
CA VAL A 144 7.16 -0.52 -5.28
C VAL A 144 7.53 0.97 -5.28
N PHE A 145 6.57 1.85 -5.55
CA PHE A 145 6.82 3.29 -5.61
C PHE A 145 7.10 3.89 -4.22
N PHE A 146 6.47 3.39 -3.16
CA PHE A 146 6.79 3.81 -1.79
C PHE A 146 8.24 3.47 -1.42
N LYS A 147 8.71 2.28 -1.80
CA LYS A 147 10.11 1.90 -1.62
C LYS A 147 11.03 2.84 -2.41
N LYS A 148 10.71 3.12 -3.68
CA LYS A 148 11.49 4.05 -4.51
C LYS A 148 11.52 5.46 -3.93
N TRP A 149 10.38 5.98 -3.49
CA TRP A 149 10.28 7.27 -2.81
C TRP A 149 11.17 7.31 -1.58
N ARG A 150 11.12 6.28 -0.73
CA ARG A 150 11.97 6.19 0.47
C ARG A 150 13.45 6.19 0.16
N ASP A 151 13.87 5.41 -0.83
CA ASP A 151 15.27 5.34 -1.22
C ASP A 151 15.72 6.69 -1.80
N SER A 152 14.93 7.31 -2.68
CA SER A 152 15.20 8.65 -3.24
C SER A 152 15.19 9.76 -2.19
N PHE A 153 14.23 9.76 -1.26
CA PHE A 153 14.12 10.76 -0.21
C PHE A 153 15.31 10.74 0.73
N ALA A 154 15.76 9.54 1.14
CA ALA A 154 16.93 9.40 2.00
C ALA A 154 18.20 9.95 1.33
N THR A 155 18.30 9.85 0.01
CA THR A 155 19.44 10.39 -0.75
C THR A 155 19.31 11.90 -0.98
N LEU A 156 18.15 12.38 -1.43
CA LEU A 156 17.96 13.74 -1.95
C LEU A 156 17.52 14.76 -0.89
N PHE A 157 16.90 14.30 0.19
CA PHE A 157 16.36 15.14 1.26
C PHE A 157 16.74 14.56 2.64
N PRO A 158 18.04 14.35 2.94
CA PRO A 158 18.49 13.64 4.13
C PRO A 158 18.03 14.30 5.44
N THR A 159 17.86 15.62 5.43
CA THR A 159 17.40 16.46 6.55
C THR A 159 15.92 16.84 6.49
N GLY A 160 15.21 16.47 5.42
CA GLY A 160 13.87 17.01 5.14
C GLY A 160 13.91 18.46 4.61
N PHE A 161 12.72 19.00 4.33
CA PHE A 161 12.51 20.29 3.65
C PHE A 161 11.32 21.12 4.17
N VAL A 162 10.59 20.65 5.20
CA VAL A 162 9.40 21.33 5.74
C VAL A 162 9.76 22.27 6.89
N GLY A 163 9.40 23.55 6.75
CA GLY A 163 9.21 24.52 7.86
C GLY A 163 10.46 25.05 8.55
N GLY A 164 10.57 26.38 8.67
CA GLY A 164 11.49 27.02 9.61
C GLY A 164 10.89 27.06 11.02
N GLY A 165 11.67 26.70 12.05
CA GLY A 165 11.25 26.76 13.45
C GLY A 165 10.54 25.50 14.00
N MET A 166 10.53 24.40 13.25
CA MET A 166 10.11 23.08 13.74
C MET A 166 11.31 22.31 14.30
N ASP A 167 11.04 21.37 15.23
CA ASP A 167 12.03 20.43 15.72
C ASP A 167 12.53 19.52 14.57
N GLU A 168 13.84 19.35 14.44
CA GLU A 168 14.47 18.51 13.43
C GLU A 168 13.92 17.07 13.44
N ALA A 169 13.48 16.59 14.61
CA ALA A 169 12.85 15.27 14.76
C ALA A 169 11.52 15.15 14.01
N GLU A 170 10.80 16.26 13.78
CA GLU A 170 9.50 16.31 13.11
C GLU A 170 9.60 16.71 11.63
N VAL A 171 10.61 17.53 11.28
CA VAL A 171 10.83 18.04 9.91
C VAL A 171 10.95 16.89 8.91
N LYS A 172 11.79 15.89 9.21
CA LYS A 172 12.09 14.80 8.27
C LYS A 172 10.88 13.88 8.01
N PRO A 173 10.16 13.37 9.03
CA PRO A 173 8.92 12.61 8.81
C PRO A 173 7.87 13.38 8.00
N LEU A 174 7.63 14.65 8.32
CA LEU A 174 6.64 15.46 7.61
C LEU A 174 7.02 15.69 6.15
N SER A 175 8.29 15.98 5.89
CA SER A 175 8.80 16.14 4.53
C SER A 175 8.64 14.86 3.70
N PHE A 176 8.90 13.70 4.32
CA PHE A 176 8.70 12.41 3.69
C PHE A 176 7.22 12.18 3.33
N GLU A 177 6.31 12.49 4.26
CA GLU A 177 4.87 12.31 4.06
C GLU A 177 4.32 13.25 2.99
N ILE A 178 4.68 14.54 3.02
CA ILE A 178 4.21 15.53 2.03
C ILE A 178 4.63 15.13 0.62
N GLY A 179 5.90 14.76 0.41
CA GLY A 179 6.35 14.33 -0.90
C GLY A 179 5.65 13.06 -1.39
N TRP A 180 5.36 12.12 -0.48
CA TRP A 180 4.56 10.93 -0.81
C TRP A 180 3.11 11.28 -1.16
N TYR A 181 2.46 12.17 -0.40
CA TYR A 181 1.10 12.61 -0.68
C TYR A 181 0.97 13.36 -2.01
N LEU A 182 1.96 14.18 -2.37
CA LEU A 182 2.02 14.82 -3.69
C LEU A 182 2.05 13.78 -4.81
N PHE A 183 2.85 12.72 -4.67
CA PHE A 183 2.85 11.61 -5.62
C PHE A 183 1.50 10.87 -5.67
N LEU A 184 0.88 10.58 -4.51
CA LEU A 184 -0.43 9.94 -4.47
C LEU A 184 -1.50 10.77 -5.18
N LEU A 185 -1.55 12.08 -4.92
CA LEU A 185 -2.46 13.01 -5.59
C LEU A 185 -2.23 13.03 -7.10
N ALA A 186 -0.97 13.16 -7.53
CA ALA A 186 -0.62 13.12 -8.94
C ALA A 186 -1.04 11.80 -9.60
N LYS A 187 -0.85 10.66 -8.90
CA LYS A 187 -1.22 9.33 -9.41
C LYS A 187 -2.72 9.16 -9.61
N LEU A 188 -3.55 9.80 -8.78
CA LEU A 188 -5.01 9.78 -8.94
C LEU A 188 -5.45 10.44 -10.27
N HIS A 189 -4.71 11.44 -10.75
CA HIS A 189 -4.98 12.13 -12.00
C HIS A 189 -4.34 11.45 -13.23
N ALA A 190 -3.31 10.63 -13.04
CA ALA A 190 -2.72 9.83 -14.10
C ALA A 190 -3.63 8.63 -14.46
N LYS A 191 -3.78 8.33 -15.77
CA LYS A 191 -4.60 7.21 -16.26
C LYS A 191 -4.35 5.92 -15.45
N ARG A 192 -5.44 5.20 -15.13
CA ARG A 192 -5.42 4.02 -14.26
C ARG A 192 -4.59 2.89 -14.89
N GLY A 193 -3.75 2.23 -14.09
CA GLY A 193 -3.22 0.89 -14.41
C GLY A 193 -1.83 0.78 -15.02
N ASP A 194 -1.16 1.86 -15.43
CA ASP A 194 0.17 1.74 -16.05
C ASP A 194 1.33 2.05 -15.08
N ILE A 195 2.06 1.01 -14.70
CA ILE A 195 3.29 1.08 -13.89
C ILE A 195 4.38 1.89 -14.60
N VAL A 196 4.50 1.71 -15.92
CA VAL A 196 5.54 2.33 -16.74
C VAL A 196 5.35 3.84 -16.76
N ASN A 197 4.11 4.31 -16.86
CA ASN A 197 3.78 5.75 -16.79
C ASN A 197 3.77 6.30 -15.35
N THR A 198 3.77 5.44 -14.33
CA THR A 198 3.77 5.88 -12.92
C THR A 198 5.16 6.26 -12.43
N TYR A 199 6.22 5.68 -13.00
CA TYR A 199 7.58 5.99 -12.59
C TYR A 199 8.07 7.38 -13.02
N PRO A 200 7.85 7.85 -14.26
CA PRO A 200 8.12 9.24 -14.63
C PRO A 200 7.33 10.24 -13.79
N LEU A 201 6.12 9.87 -13.34
CA LEU A 201 5.33 10.71 -12.43
C LEU A 201 6.00 10.89 -11.06
N LEU A 202 6.55 9.82 -10.47
CA LEU A 202 7.33 9.91 -9.24
C LEU A 202 8.56 10.80 -9.43
N VAL A 203 9.27 10.63 -10.54
CA VAL A 203 10.44 11.45 -10.87
C VAL A 203 10.06 12.92 -11.11
N SER A 204 8.89 13.18 -11.69
CA SER A 204 8.34 14.54 -11.86
C SER A 204 8.07 15.22 -10.51
N VAL A 205 7.56 14.47 -9.52
CA VAL A 205 7.37 14.98 -8.15
C VAL A 205 8.71 15.31 -7.50
N VAL A 206 9.69 14.41 -7.63
CA VAL A 206 11.06 14.66 -7.13
C VAL A 206 11.65 15.91 -7.79
N HIS A 207 11.52 16.02 -9.11
CA HIS A 207 11.98 17.17 -9.88
C HIS A 207 11.32 18.48 -9.44
N LEU A 208 10.00 18.49 -9.23
CA LEU A 208 9.27 19.64 -8.72
C LEU A 208 9.78 20.05 -7.33
N LEU A 209 9.99 19.08 -6.43
CA LEU A 209 10.51 19.35 -5.09
C LEU A 209 11.95 19.91 -5.13
N LEU A 210 12.81 19.35 -5.98
CA LEU A 210 14.19 19.84 -6.14
C LEU A 210 14.25 21.25 -6.76
N ALA A 211 13.32 21.56 -7.68
CA ALA A 211 13.19 22.88 -8.28
C ALA A 211 12.85 23.97 -7.27
N HIS A 212 11.93 23.68 -6.34
CA HIS A 212 11.47 24.65 -5.35
C HIS A 212 12.28 24.65 -4.04
N LEU A 213 12.98 23.56 -3.71
CA LEU A 213 13.66 23.41 -2.41
C LEU A 213 15.18 23.11 -2.52
N PRO A 214 15.93 23.75 -3.43
CA PRO A 214 17.31 23.35 -3.73
C PRO A 214 18.27 23.59 -2.55
N ALA A 215 18.12 24.67 -1.77
CA ALA A 215 19.04 24.96 -0.65
C ALA A 215 19.06 23.84 0.42
N HIS A 216 17.90 23.25 0.71
CA HIS A 216 17.77 22.16 1.68
C HIS A 216 18.25 20.82 1.11
N ALA A 217 17.99 20.61 -0.19
CA ALA A 217 18.43 19.42 -0.90
C ALA A 217 19.95 19.39 -1.13
N LYS A 218 20.67 20.52 -1.20
CA LYS A 218 22.14 20.60 -1.41
C LYS A 218 22.99 19.89 -0.34
N THR A 219 22.39 19.49 0.78
CA THR A 219 23.03 18.62 1.80
C THR A 219 23.06 17.15 1.38
N ALA A 220 22.25 16.76 0.38
CA ALA A 220 22.35 15.48 -0.31
C ALA A 220 23.68 15.39 -1.05
N GLY A 221 24.33 14.23 -0.99
CA GLY A 221 25.62 13.99 -1.64
C GLY A 221 25.52 13.92 -3.18
N THR A 222 26.02 12.82 -3.75
CA THR A 222 26.20 12.50 -5.19
C THR A 222 25.40 13.30 -6.24
N PHE A 223 24.08 13.48 -6.10
CA PHE A 223 23.25 14.25 -7.04
C PHE A 223 23.74 15.68 -7.33
N TRP A 224 24.11 16.44 -6.30
CA TRP A 224 24.56 17.84 -6.47
C TRP A 224 26.02 17.95 -6.89
N GLN A 225 26.83 16.92 -6.64
CA GLN A 225 28.21 16.86 -7.12
C GLN A 225 28.29 16.75 -8.64
N ASP A 226 27.31 16.09 -9.25
CA ASP A 226 27.15 15.98 -10.70
C ASP A 226 26.67 17.30 -11.35
N LEU A 227 26.32 18.32 -10.55
CA LEU A 227 25.88 19.64 -11.00
C LEU A 227 27.03 20.64 -10.89
N GLU A 228 27.66 20.94 -12.03
CA GLU A 228 28.84 21.84 -12.12
C GLU A 228 28.62 23.28 -11.62
N ALA A 229 27.36 23.73 -11.49
CA ALA A 229 27.03 25.08 -11.02
C ALA A 229 25.93 25.02 -9.96
N GLU A 230 26.07 25.85 -8.92
CA GLU A 230 25.00 26.06 -7.96
C GLU A 230 23.77 26.61 -8.69
N LEU A 231 22.67 25.85 -8.64
CA LEU A 231 21.41 26.32 -9.18
C LEU A 231 20.82 27.42 -8.28
N PRO A 232 20.18 28.45 -8.87
CA PRO A 232 19.45 29.45 -8.11
C PRO A 232 18.34 28.77 -7.28
N PRO A 233 17.98 29.33 -6.12
CA PRO A 233 16.80 28.89 -5.38
C PRO A 233 15.54 29.01 -6.25
N GLU A 234 14.60 28.08 -6.08
CA GLU A 234 13.24 28.17 -6.66
C GLU A 234 13.20 28.35 -8.18
N THR A 235 13.88 27.46 -8.91
CA THR A 235 13.92 27.50 -10.37
C THR A 235 13.03 26.41 -10.96
N TYR A 236 11.85 26.79 -11.45
CA TYR A 236 10.99 25.93 -12.27
C TYR A 236 10.79 26.53 -13.68
N PRO A 237 11.00 25.75 -14.76
CA PRO A 237 11.45 24.36 -14.79
C PRO A 237 12.89 24.22 -14.27
N PHE A 238 13.19 23.06 -13.68
CA PHE A 238 14.54 22.76 -13.23
C PHE A 238 15.50 22.78 -14.44
N PRO A 239 16.73 23.28 -14.29
CA PRO A 239 17.69 23.36 -15.38
C PRO A 239 17.93 22.01 -16.08
N SER A 240 18.04 22.04 -17.41
CA SER A 240 18.07 20.85 -18.27
C SER A 240 19.19 19.86 -17.92
N LYS A 241 20.36 20.34 -17.48
CA LYS A 241 21.48 19.50 -17.03
C LYS A 241 21.13 18.71 -15.76
N ALA A 242 20.38 19.32 -14.84
CA ALA A 242 19.99 18.69 -13.59
C ALA A 242 18.82 17.72 -13.76
N LEU A 243 17.89 18.04 -14.65
CA LEU A 243 16.92 17.08 -15.16
C LEU A 243 17.62 15.88 -15.81
N ALA A 244 18.65 16.09 -16.64
CA ALA A 244 19.36 14.99 -17.30
C ALA A 244 20.07 14.06 -16.31
N VAL A 245 20.68 14.61 -15.24
CA VAL A 245 21.27 13.82 -14.15
C VAL A 245 20.18 13.01 -13.43
N LEU A 246 19.07 13.64 -13.06
CA LEU A 246 17.94 12.96 -12.42
C LEU A 246 17.38 11.84 -13.29
N CYS A 247 17.12 12.12 -14.57
CA CYS A 247 16.68 11.14 -15.55
C CYS A 247 17.68 9.99 -15.72
N SER A 248 18.99 10.29 -15.78
CA SER A 248 20.05 9.27 -15.88
C SER A 248 20.07 8.34 -14.66
N GLN A 249 20.04 8.90 -13.45
CA GLN A 249 20.00 8.12 -12.19
C GLN A 249 18.76 7.22 -12.12
N HIS A 250 17.66 7.67 -12.72
CA HIS A 250 16.41 6.93 -12.78
C HIS A 250 16.24 6.07 -14.04
N LYS A 251 17.17 6.09 -15.01
CA LYS A 251 17.06 5.41 -16.32
C LYS A 251 15.84 5.84 -17.15
N LEU A 252 15.54 7.14 -17.14
CA LEU A 252 14.47 7.78 -17.92
C LEU A 252 15.07 8.71 -18.99
N LYS A 253 14.27 9.05 -20.00
CA LYS A 253 14.52 10.18 -20.89
C LYS A 253 13.82 11.43 -20.35
N ALA A 254 14.34 12.62 -20.66
CA ALA A 254 13.72 13.88 -20.26
C ALA A 254 12.28 14.02 -20.81
N GLU A 255 12.03 13.50 -22.01
CA GLU A 255 10.72 13.45 -22.66
C GLU A 255 9.69 12.62 -21.88
N ASP A 256 10.13 11.65 -21.08
CA ASP A 256 9.24 10.83 -20.25
C ASP A 256 8.66 11.64 -19.07
N VAL A 257 9.36 12.70 -18.65
CA VAL A 257 9.03 13.53 -17.48
C VAL A 257 8.22 14.77 -17.88
N HIS A 258 8.59 15.44 -18.98
CA HIS A 258 7.90 16.64 -19.46
C HIS A 258 6.81 16.36 -20.50
N GLY A 259 6.65 15.09 -20.89
CA GLY A 259 5.95 14.72 -22.11
C GLY A 259 6.79 15.05 -23.35
N LYS A 260 6.45 14.44 -24.49
CA LYS A 260 6.85 15.04 -25.76
C LYS A 260 6.26 16.44 -25.77
N ALA A 261 7.10 17.46 -26.03
CA ALA A 261 6.58 18.76 -26.44
C ALA A 261 5.55 18.46 -27.52
N ALA A 262 4.26 18.66 -27.23
CA ALA A 262 3.26 18.57 -28.27
C ALA A 262 3.73 19.56 -29.32
N GLU A 263 4.01 19.06 -30.52
CA GLU A 263 4.29 19.89 -31.69
C GLU A 263 3.17 20.93 -31.76
N MET A 264 3.49 22.16 -31.34
CA MET A 264 2.70 23.37 -31.57
C MET A 264 3.20 24.00 -32.85
#